data_AF-D2U0H5-F1
#
_entry.id   AF-D2U0H5-F1
#
_cell.length_a   1.000
_cell.length_b   1.000
_cell.length_c   1.000
_cell.angle_alpha   90.00
_cell.angle_beta   90.00
_cell.angle_gamma   90.00
#
_symmetry.space_group_name_H-M   'P 1'
#
loop_
_entity.id
_entity.type
_entity.pdbx_description
1 polymer ?
#
loop_
_entity_poly.entity_id
_entity_poly.type
_entity_poly.pdbx_seq_one_letter_code
_entity_poly.pdbx_strand_id
1 'polypeptide(L)'
;MTIILSLKTAIFSSIIKGYITLFTGTPLLVQFFLIYYGPGQFPALRDYPALWALISTPWICALLALALNSAAYSTLLFHGAVKAIPKTSWQACQALGMSNHQTLRIILPYALKRALSSYSNEVILIFKSTSLASTITLLEIMGYSQQIFGQTYNVDVFIAAGIIYLCVNGILTLLMRYLEKYALSFEKT
;
A
#
# COMPACT_ATOMS: atom_id res chain seq x y z
N MET A 1 -10.22 -0.32 -7.70
CA MET A 1 -10.88 -1.41 -6.95
C MET A 1 -11.99 -0.93 -6.02
N THR A 2 -11.76 0.14 -5.25
CA THR A 2 -12.73 0.77 -4.33
C THR A 2 -14.08 1.14 -4.96
N ILE A 3 -14.08 1.76 -6.14
CA ILE A 3 -15.32 2.15 -6.83
C ILE A 3 -16.14 0.92 -7.23
N ILE A 4 -15.48 -0.14 -7.72
CA ILE A 4 -16.14 -1.39 -8.13
C ILE A 4 -16.73 -2.13 -6.91
N LEU A 5 -16.04 -2.15 -5.77
CA LEU A 5 -16.60 -2.70 -4.54
C LEU A 5 -17.82 -1.91 -4.04
N SER A 6 -17.83 -0.60 -4.27
CA SER A 6 -18.95 0.27 -3.93
C SER A 6 -20.16 0.10 -4.87
N LEU A 7 -19.95 -0.40 -6.09
CA LEU A 7 -20.99 -0.57 -7.11
C LEU A 7 -21.76 -1.91 -7.03
N LYS A 8 -21.50 -2.75 -6.01
CA LYS A 8 -22.29 -3.97 -5.70
C LYS A 8 -22.45 -5.00 -6.85
N THR A 9 -21.55 -5.05 -7.83
CA THR A 9 -21.56 -6.14 -8.84
C THR A 9 -21.03 -7.44 -8.22
N ALA A 10 -21.87 -8.49 -8.18
CA ALA A 10 -21.62 -9.69 -7.37
C ALA A 10 -20.34 -10.46 -7.74
N ILE A 11 -20.05 -10.63 -9.04
CA ILE A 11 -18.90 -11.41 -9.52
C ILE A 11 -17.58 -10.65 -9.28
N PHE A 12 -17.52 -9.37 -9.67
CA PHE A 12 -16.33 -8.54 -9.48
C PHE A 12 -16.04 -8.28 -8.00
N SER A 13 -17.07 -8.16 -7.15
CA SER A 13 -16.90 -7.99 -5.70
C SER A 13 -16.16 -9.17 -5.06
N SER A 14 -16.50 -10.41 -5.45
CA SER A 14 -15.87 -11.62 -4.90
C SER A 14 -14.40 -11.74 -5.30
N ILE A 15 -14.07 -11.47 -6.57
CA ILE A 15 -12.67 -11.50 -7.05
C ILE A 15 -11.83 -10.46 -6.29
N ILE A 16 -12.34 -9.24 -6.13
CA ILE A 16 -11.62 -8.18 -5.41
C ILE A 16 -11.46 -8.53 -3.93
N LYS A 17 -12.48 -9.12 -3.29
CA LYS A 17 -12.35 -9.60 -1.90
C LYS A 17 -11.32 -10.71 -1.76
N GLY A 18 -11.26 -11.64 -2.71
CA GLY A 18 -10.24 -12.67 -2.76
C GLY A 18 -8.83 -12.08 -2.86
N TYR A 19 -8.63 -11.15 -3.80
CA TYR A 19 -7.38 -10.39 -3.93
C TYR A 19 -7.00 -9.67 -2.63
N ILE A 20 -7.92 -8.90 -2.03
CA ILE A 20 -7.64 -8.18 -0.78
C ILE A 20 -7.22 -9.17 0.30
N THR A 21 -8.00 -10.24 0.50
CA THR A 21 -7.71 -11.26 1.53
C THR A 21 -6.37 -11.93 1.33
N LEU A 22 -5.98 -12.20 0.08
CA LEU A 22 -4.69 -12.80 -0.24
C LEU A 22 -3.53 -11.85 0.09
N PHE A 23 -3.60 -10.59 -0.34
CA PHE A 23 -2.50 -9.64 -0.16
C PHE A 23 -2.42 -9.04 1.24
N THR A 24 -3.53 -8.92 1.97
CA THR A 24 -3.52 -8.50 3.38
C THR A 24 -3.30 -9.66 4.35
N GLY A 25 -3.68 -10.88 3.97
CA GLY A 25 -3.52 -12.08 4.80
C GLY A 25 -2.15 -12.75 4.69
N THR A 26 -1.35 -12.42 3.66
CA THR A 26 0.00 -12.96 3.48
C THR A 26 1.08 -11.94 3.86
N PRO A 27 2.20 -12.37 4.49
CA PRO A 27 3.30 -11.47 4.78
C PRO A 27 3.93 -10.89 3.49
N LEU A 28 4.27 -9.60 3.49
CA LEU A 28 4.90 -8.96 2.34
C LEU A 28 6.23 -9.63 1.94
N LEU A 29 6.99 -10.12 2.92
CA LEU A 29 8.23 -10.87 2.66
C LEU A 29 7.97 -12.12 1.80
N VAL A 30 6.89 -12.86 2.09
CA VAL A 30 6.48 -14.02 1.28
C VAL A 30 6.09 -13.57 -0.13
N GLN A 31 5.43 -12.43 -0.27
CA GLN A 31 5.08 -11.86 -1.58
C GLN A 31 6.33 -11.51 -2.39
N PHE A 32 7.37 -10.92 -1.79
CA PHE A 32 8.65 -10.70 -2.46
C PHE A 32 9.26 -11.99 -2.98
N PHE A 33 9.31 -13.03 -2.14
CA PHE A 33 9.87 -14.33 -2.55
C PHE A 33 9.06 -15.01 -3.65
N LEU A 34 7.73 -15.02 -3.55
CA LEU A 34 6.88 -15.62 -4.57
C LEU A 34 6.98 -14.89 -5.91
N ILE A 35 7.04 -13.55 -5.90
CA ILE A 35 7.11 -12.75 -7.13
C ILE A 35 8.50 -12.86 -7.77
N TYR A 36 9.57 -12.87 -6.98
CA TYR A 36 10.94 -12.92 -7.49
C TYR A 36 11.39 -14.34 -7.87
N TYR A 37 11.18 -15.33 -6.98
CA TYR A 37 11.64 -16.70 -7.21
C TYR A 37 10.61 -17.61 -7.88
N GLY A 38 9.32 -17.31 -7.75
CA GLY A 38 8.23 -18.13 -8.28
C GLY A 38 8.30 -18.33 -9.79
N PRO A 39 8.46 -17.28 -10.61
CA PRO A 39 8.53 -17.43 -12.06
C PRO A 39 9.69 -18.30 -12.56
N GLY A 40 10.79 -18.39 -11.79
CA GLY A 40 11.93 -19.25 -12.11
C GLY A 40 11.60 -20.74 -12.15
N GLN A 41 10.52 -21.16 -11.49
CA GLN A 41 10.05 -22.56 -11.43
C GLN A 41 9.34 -23.02 -12.70
N PHE A 42 8.94 -22.11 -13.59
CA PHE A 42 8.19 -22.42 -14.80
C PHE A 42 9.04 -22.11 -16.04
N PRO A 43 9.68 -23.13 -16.65
CA PRO A 43 10.54 -22.93 -17.81
C PRO A 43 9.84 -22.25 -18.98
N ALA A 44 8.53 -22.51 -19.16
CA ALA A 44 7.70 -21.92 -20.20
C ALA A 44 7.58 -20.38 -20.14
N LEU A 45 7.81 -19.76 -18.97
CA LEU A 45 7.83 -18.30 -18.86
C LEU A 45 9.08 -17.68 -19.50
N ARG A 46 10.17 -18.46 -19.69
CA ARG A 46 11.40 -17.98 -20.35
C ARG A 46 11.20 -17.81 -21.85
N ASP A 47 10.21 -18.49 -22.43
CA ASP A 47 9.88 -18.39 -23.86
C ASP A 47 9.20 -17.05 -24.21
N TYR A 48 8.85 -16.23 -23.21
CA TYR A 48 8.30 -14.88 -23.36
C TYR A 48 9.30 -13.82 -22.87
N PRO A 49 10.18 -13.29 -23.76
CA PRO A 49 11.31 -12.45 -23.35
C PRO A 49 10.89 -11.17 -22.61
N ALA A 50 9.78 -10.55 -23.03
CA ALA A 50 9.27 -9.33 -22.41
C ALA A 50 8.76 -9.58 -20.97
N LEU A 51 8.06 -10.69 -20.77
CA LEU A 51 7.54 -11.08 -19.45
C LEU A 51 8.69 -11.51 -18.53
N TRP A 52 9.64 -12.27 -19.08
CA TRP A 52 10.84 -12.68 -18.36
C TRP A 52 11.70 -11.49 -17.91
N ALA A 53 11.90 -10.48 -18.77
CA ALA A 53 12.62 -9.26 -18.39
C ALA A 53 11.94 -8.51 -17.22
N LEU A 54 10.61 -8.47 -17.22
CA LEU A 54 9.82 -7.83 -16.16
C LEU A 54 9.98 -8.56 -14.81
N ILE A 55 9.91 -9.89 -14.82
CA ILE A 55 9.91 -10.72 -13.60
C ILE A 55 11.28 -11.22 -13.16
N SER A 56 12.34 -11.02 -13.96
CA SER A 56 13.72 -11.36 -13.57
C SER A 56 14.45 -10.18 -12.92
N THR A 57 13.95 -8.95 -13.12
CA THR A 57 14.58 -7.75 -12.57
C THR A 57 14.17 -7.56 -11.10
N PRO A 58 15.11 -7.59 -10.12
CA PRO A 58 14.79 -7.48 -8.70
C PRO A 58 14.00 -6.22 -8.34
N TRP A 59 14.38 -5.08 -8.92
CA TRP A 59 13.70 -3.80 -8.73
C TRP A 59 12.23 -3.84 -9.14
N ILE A 60 11.93 -4.43 -10.30
CA ILE A 60 10.56 -4.52 -10.81
C ILE A 60 9.74 -5.48 -9.96
N CYS A 61 10.32 -6.60 -9.53
CA CYS A 61 9.67 -7.53 -8.61
C CYS A 61 9.33 -6.88 -7.29
N ALA A 62 10.27 -6.10 -6.74
CA ALA A 62 10.05 -5.37 -5.50
C ALA A 62 8.91 -4.34 -5.66
N LEU A 63 8.95 -3.56 -6.74
CA LEU A 63 7.90 -2.59 -7.07
C LEU A 63 6.54 -3.24 -7.22
N LEU A 64 6.45 -4.38 -7.92
CA LEU A 64 5.20 -5.12 -8.12
C LEU A 64 4.64 -5.64 -6.80
N ALA A 65 5.48 -6.27 -5.97
CA ALA A 65 5.07 -6.78 -4.67
C ALA A 65 4.53 -5.65 -3.77
N LEU A 66 5.27 -4.55 -3.67
CA LEU A 66 4.86 -3.37 -2.89
C LEU A 66 3.58 -2.73 -3.44
N ALA A 67 3.48 -2.57 -4.75
CA ALA A 67 2.32 -1.96 -5.40
C ALA A 67 1.06 -2.80 -5.21
N LEU A 68 1.15 -4.13 -5.37
CA LEU A 68 0.03 -5.04 -5.16
C LEU A 68 -0.39 -5.08 -3.69
N ASN A 69 0.57 -5.13 -2.77
CA ASN A 69 0.28 -5.08 -1.34
C ASN A 69 -0.40 -3.76 -0.95
N SER A 70 0.21 -2.64 -1.33
CA SER A 70 -0.30 -1.29 -1.07
C SER A 70 -1.68 -1.07 -1.67
N ALA A 71 -1.95 -1.56 -2.88
CA ALA A 71 -3.26 -1.42 -3.51
C ALA A 71 -4.36 -2.18 -2.76
N ALA A 72 -4.05 -3.35 -2.19
CA ALA A 72 -4.97 -4.11 -1.36
C ALA A 72 -5.30 -3.38 -0.04
N TYR A 73 -4.27 -2.93 0.70
CA TYR A 73 -4.45 -2.17 1.95
C TYR A 73 -5.15 -0.84 1.72
N SER A 74 -4.77 -0.09 0.69
CA SER A 74 -5.42 1.16 0.30
C SER A 74 -6.90 0.94 -0.02
N THR A 75 -7.23 -0.14 -0.74
CA THR A 75 -8.63 -0.46 -1.07
C THR A 75 -9.44 -0.75 0.20
N LEU A 76 -8.89 -1.52 1.14
CA LEU A 76 -9.54 -1.81 2.42
C LEU A 76 -9.75 -0.55 3.25
N LEU A 77 -8.75 0.32 3.29
CA LEU A 77 -8.75 1.59 4.02
C LEU A 77 -9.82 2.55 3.49
N PHE A 78 -9.83 2.81 2.17
CA PHE A 78 -10.83 3.67 1.56
C PHE A 78 -12.25 3.07 1.65
N HIS A 79 -12.39 1.75 1.50
CA HIS A 79 -13.68 1.08 1.69
C HIS A 79 -14.17 1.20 3.14
N GLY A 80 -13.26 1.00 4.11
CA GLY A 80 -13.53 1.18 5.53
C GLY A 80 -13.96 2.61 5.86
N ALA A 81 -13.31 3.61 5.26
CA ALA A 81 -13.65 5.01 5.46
C ALA A 81 -15.05 5.38 4.96
N VAL A 82 -15.46 4.86 3.79
CA VAL A 82 -16.84 5.04 3.29
C VAL A 82 -17.85 4.34 4.19
N LYS A 83 -17.53 3.13 4.67
CA LYS A 83 -18.41 2.34 5.54
C LYS A 83 -18.53 2.91 6.96
N ALA A 84 -17.52 3.64 7.43
CA ALA A 84 -17.51 4.26 8.75
C ALA A 84 -18.47 5.46 8.88
N ILE A 85 -19.04 5.92 7.77
CA ILE A 85 -19.95 7.07 7.78
C ILE A 85 -21.30 6.65 8.39
N PRO A 86 -21.84 7.44 9.34
CA PRO A 86 -23.09 7.12 10.00
C PRO A 86 -24.22 6.83 9.01
N LYS A 87 -25.02 5.80 9.29
CA LYS A 87 -26.21 5.47 8.51
C LYS A 87 -27.20 6.64 8.45
N THR A 88 -27.21 7.50 9.46
CA THR A 88 -28.04 8.71 9.53
C THR A 88 -27.76 9.68 8.38
N SER A 89 -26.50 9.86 7.96
CA SER A 89 -26.16 10.70 6.82
C SER A 89 -26.73 10.15 5.51
N TRP A 90 -26.72 8.82 5.34
CA TRP A 90 -27.34 8.15 4.20
C TRP A 90 -28.87 8.29 4.22
N GLN A 91 -29.49 8.10 5.39
CA GLN A 91 -30.94 8.23 5.57
C GLN A 91 -31.42 9.68 5.37
N ALA A 92 -30.65 10.68 5.80
CA ALA A 92 -30.96 12.09 5.61
C ALA A 92 -30.97 12.47 4.11
N CYS A 93 -29.98 12.02 3.34
CA CYS A 93 -29.95 12.25 1.89
C CYS A 93 -31.15 11.58 1.19
N GLN A 94 -31.52 10.36 1.61
CA GLN A 94 -32.70 9.67 1.09
C GLN A 94 -34.01 10.39 1.44
N ALA A 95 -34.13 10.95 2.66
CA ALA A 95 -35.29 11.73 3.08
C ALA A 95 -35.46 13.02 2.25
N LEU A 96 -34.35 13.58 1.73
CA LEU A 96 -34.34 14.71 0.80
C LEU A 96 -34.60 14.30 -0.66
N GLY A 97 -34.92 13.04 -0.93
CA GLY A 97 -35.20 12.53 -2.28
C GLY A 97 -33.95 12.35 -3.16
N MET A 98 -32.75 12.34 -2.59
CA MET A 98 -31.51 12.18 -3.36
C MET A 98 -31.33 10.73 -3.84
N SER A 99 -30.93 10.58 -5.10
CA SER A 99 -30.50 9.29 -5.66
C SER A 99 -29.19 8.80 -5.03
N ASN A 100 -28.92 7.50 -5.08
CA ASN A 100 -27.69 6.91 -4.54
C ASN A 100 -26.40 7.56 -5.10
N HIS A 101 -26.42 7.99 -6.36
CA HIS A 101 -25.28 8.68 -6.98
C HIS A 101 -25.07 10.09 -6.41
N GLN A 102 -26.16 10.84 -6.18
CA GLN A 102 -26.09 12.16 -5.54
C GLN A 102 -25.59 12.04 -4.09
N THR A 103 -26.14 11.09 -3.34
CA THR A 103 -25.70 10.79 -1.97
C THR A 103 -24.22 10.43 -1.92
N LEU A 104 -23.75 9.53 -2.81
CA LEU A 104 -22.34 9.16 -2.86
C LEU A 104 -21.45 10.35 -3.23
N ARG A 105 -21.87 11.22 -4.16
CA ARG A 105 -21.11 12.42 -4.55
C ARG A 105 -20.90 13.38 -3.37
N ILE A 106 -21.84 13.46 -2.43
CA ILE A 106 -21.75 14.28 -1.22
C ILE A 106 -20.88 13.61 -0.16
N ILE A 107 -21.07 12.31 0.04
CA ILE A 107 -20.43 11.55 1.13
C ILE A 107 -18.97 11.19 0.79
N LEU A 108 -18.66 10.91 -0.47
CA LEU A 108 -17.33 10.48 -0.92
C LEU A 108 -16.20 11.45 -0.58
N PRO A 109 -16.28 12.78 -0.81
CA PRO A 109 -15.21 13.69 -0.44
C PRO A 109 -14.95 13.71 1.07
N TYR A 110 -15.99 13.57 1.90
CA TYR A 110 -15.85 13.45 3.35
C TYR A 110 -15.14 12.15 3.74
N ALA A 111 -15.55 11.02 3.14
CA ALA A 111 -14.91 9.72 3.33
C ALA A 111 -13.41 9.76 2.98
N LEU A 112 -13.06 10.39 1.85
CA LEU A 112 -11.68 10.49 1.37
C LEU A 112 -10.81 11.35 2.30
N LYS A 113 -11.34 12.47 2.82
CA LYS A 113 -10.63 13.29 3.80
C LYS A 113 -10.31 12.51 5.08
N ARG A 114 -11.29 11.76 5.59
CA ARG A 114 -11.08 10.90 6.77
C ARG A 114 -10.12 9.74 6.49
N ALA A 115 -10.16 9.18 5.29
CA ALA A 115 -9.23 8.15 4.83
C ALA A 115 -7.78 8.67 4.76
N LEU A 116 -7.57 9.95 4.42
CA LEU A 116 -6.25 10.54 4.25
C LEU A 116 -5.36 10.35 5.48
N SER A 117 -5.89 10.57 6.68
CA SER A 117 -5.18 10.37 7.96
C SER A 117 -4.68 8.93 8.12
N SER A 118 -5.55 7.96 7.82
CA SER A 118 -5.17 6.54 7.85
C SER A 118 -4.17 6.20 6.74
N TYR A 119 -4.33 6.80 5.56
CA TYR A 119 -3.46 6.56 4.40
C TYR A 119 -2.03 7.08 4.64
N SER A 120 -1.86 8.17 5.38
CA SER A 120 -0.54 8.63 5.80
C SER A 120 0.24 7.58 6.59
N ASN A 121 -0.43 6.83 7.48
CA ASN A 121 0.20 5.72 8.19
C ASN A 121 0.60 4.58 7.26
N GLU A 122 -0.25 4.28 6.27
CA GLU A 122 0.04 3.27 5.25
C GLU A 122 1.28 3.63 4.42
N VAL A 123 1.45 4.89 4.04
CA VAL A 123 2.64 5.35 3.30
C VAL A 123 3.92 5.16 4.14
N ILE A 124 3.87 5.47 5.43
CA ILE A 124 5.00 5.23 6.35
C ILE A 124 5.29 3.73 6.46
N LEU A 125 4.27 2.89 6.52
CA LEU A 125 4.43 1.43 6.58
C LEU A 125 5.05 0.87 5.29
N ILE A 126 4.64 1.37 4.12
CA ILE A 126 5.21 1.00 2.83
C ILE A 126 6.69 1.40 2.78
N PHE A 127 7.03 2.60 3.26
CA PHE A 127 8.42 3.06 3.29
C PHE A 127 9.31 2.17 4.17
N LYS A 128 8.82 1.72 5.34
CA LYS A 128 9.57 0.74 6.16
C LYS A 128 9.66 -0.61 5.47
N SER A 129 8.58 -1.01 4.83
CA SER A 129 8.49 -2.27 4.08
C SER A 129 9.44 -2.33 2.89
N THR A 130 9.89 -1.20 2.33
CA THR A 130 10.91 -1.24 1.27
C THR A 130 12.18 -1.90 1.75
N SER A 131 12.56 -1.75 3.03
CA SER A 131 13.78 -2.35 3.62
C SER A 131 13.85 -3.88 3.52
N LEU A 132 12.70 -4.54 3.32
CA LEU A 132 12.62 -5.97 3.08
C LEU A 132 13.06 -6.34 1.65
N ALA A 133 13.08 -5.40 0.70
CA ALA A 133 13.54 -5.67 -0.66
C ALA A 133 15.02 -6.10 -0.70
N SER A 134 15.82 -5.69 0.30
CA SER A 134 17.18 -6.18 0.51
C SER A 134 17.30 -7.70 0.55
N THR A 135 16.25 -8.43 0.97
CA THR A 135 16.25 -9.90 1.01
C THR A 135 16.20 -10.54 -0.38
N ILE A 136 15.75 -9.80 -1.41
CA ILE A 136 15.73 -10.26 -2.81
C ILE A 136 16.86 -9.61 -3.63
N THR A 137 18.05 -9.49 -3.03
CA THR A 137 19.29 -8.99 -3.66
C THR A 137 19.27 -7.53 -4.11
N LEU A 138 18.28 -6.75 -3.66
CA LEU A 138 18.18 -5.34 -4.00
C LEU A 138 19.07 -4.51 -3.07
N LEU A 139 20.02 -3.77 -3.64
CA LEU A 139 20.91 -2.89 -2.88
C LEU A 139 20.20 -1.57 -2.55
N GLU A 140 19.48 -1.57 -1.44
CA GLU A 140 18.98 -0.38 -0.75
C GLU A 140 19.78 -0.10 0.53
N ILE A 141 19.36 0.84 1.38
CA ILE A 141 20.07 1.20 2.63
C ILE A 141 20.40 -0.05 3.47
N MET A 142 19.42 -0.95 3.67
CA MET A 142 19.63 -2.21 4.37
C MET A 142 20.56 -3.17 3.60
N GLY A 143 20.41 -3.25 2.27
CA GLY A 143 21.26 -4.08 1.41
C GLY A 143 22.74 -3.66 1.44
N TYR A 144 23.02 -2.35 1.35
CA TYR A 144 24.36 -1.80 1.51
C TYR A 144 24.91 -2.06 2.91
N SER A 145 24.07 -1.98 3.94
CA SER A 145 24.48 -2.24 5.32
C SER A 145 24.89 -3.71 5.50
N GLN A 146 24.12 -4.65 4.96
CA GLN A 146 24.48 -6.07 4.96
C GLN A 146 25.76 -6.35 4.15
N GLN A 147 25.95 -5.68 3.01
CA GLN A 147 27.16 -5.83 2.20
C GLN A 147 28.42 -5.38 2.97
N ILE A 148 28.38 -4.20 3.61
CA ILE A 148 29.50 -3.69 4.40
C ILE A 148 29.72 -4.56 5.64
N PHE A 149 28.66 -5.01 6.30
CA PHE A 149 28.76 -5.94 7.43
C PHE A 149 29.41 -7.26 7.02
N GLY A 150 29.07 -7.81 5.84
CA GLY A 150 29.70 -9.04 5.33
C GLY A 150 31.20 -8.92 5.06
N GLN A 151 31.72 -7.69 4.90
CA GLN A 151 33.15 -7.43 4.69
C GLN A 151 33.88 -7.07 5.98
N THR A 152 33.22 -6.34 6.89
CA THR A 152 33.85 -5.73 8.07
C THR A 152 33.47 -6.40 9.39
N TYR A 153 32.37 -7.16 9.41
CA TYR A 153 31.73 -7.73 10.60
C TYR A 153 31.41 -6.71 11.71
N ASN A 154 31.34 -5.42 11.38
CA ASN A 154 31.04 -4.36 12.34
C ASN A 154 29.53 -4.07 12.41
N VAL A 155 28.93 -4.29 13.59
CA VAL A 155 27.51 -4.07 13.87
C VAL A 155 27.13 -2.57 13.84
N ASP A 156 28.08 -1.66 14.02
CA ASP A 156 27.86 -0.20 13.97
C ASP A 156 27.21 0.25 12.65
N VAL A 157 27.42 -0.50 11.56
CA VAL A 157 26.81 -0.25 10.25
C VAL A 157 25.29 -0.31 10.32
N PHE A 158 24.71 -1.24 11.10
CA PHE A 158 23.26 -1.33 11.29
C PHE A 158 22.72 -0.19 12.15
N ILE A 159 23.51 0.33 13.10
CA ILE A 159 23.15 1.51 13.88
C ILE A 159 23.07 2.73 12.96
N ALA A 160 24.08 2.93 12.11
CA ALA A 160 24.08 3.99 11.11
C ALA A 160 22.87 3.88 10.15
N ALA A 161 22.58 2.68 9.65
CA ALA A 161 21.40 2.42 8.83
C ALA A 161 20.10 2.77 9.57
N GLY A 162 19.97 2.37 10.84
CA GLY A 162 18.83 2.68 11.68
C GLY A 162 18.61 4.18 11.87
N ILE A 163 19.69 4.95 12.06
CA ILE A 163 19.63 6.42 12.14
C ILE A 163 19.15 7.01 10.81
N ILE A 164 19.64 6.54 9.67
CA ILE A 164 19.19 7.00 8.35
C ILE A 164 17.70 6.71 8.17
N TYR A 165 17.24 5.48 8.44
CA TYR A 165 15.83 5.14 8.37
C TYR A 165 14.97 5.97 9.32
N LEU A 166 15.46 6.25 10.55
CA LEU A 166 14.76 7.09 11.51
C LEU A 166 14.61 8.53 11.02
N CYS A 167 15.68 9.12 10.49
CA CYS A 167 15.66 10.47 9.93
C CYS A 167 14.68 10.58 8.76
N VAL A 168 14.76 9.65 7.80
CA VAL A 168 13.88 9.67 6.62
C VAL A 168 12.43 9.43 7.00
N ASN A 169 12.14 8.43 7.84
CA ASN A 169 10.78 8.19 8.34
C ASN A 169 10.25 9.38 9.16
N GLY A 170 11.11 10.03 9.95
CA GLY A 170 10.78 11.23 10.71
C GLY A 170 10.36 12.38 9.81
N ILE A 171 11.16 12.68 8.79
CA ILE A 171 10.84 13.71 7.77
C ILE A 171 9.53 13.37 7.06
N LEU A 172 9.37 12.12 6.61
CA LEU A 172 8.15 11.66 5.95
C LEU A 172 6.92 11.80 6.84
N THR A 173 7.04 11.45 8.12
CA THR A 173 5.96 11.57 9.11
C THR A 173 5.57 13.03 9.32
N LEU A 174 6.55 13.93 9.43
CA LEU A 174 6.29 15.38 9.57
C LEU A 174 5.60 15.94 8.32
N LEU A 175 6.06 15.55 7.13
CA LEU A 175 5.47 15.97 5.86
C LEU A 175 4.01 15.48 5.74
N MET A 176 3.76 14.22 6.09
CA MET A 176 2.40 13.66 6.10
C MET A 176 1.48 14.37 7.11
N ARG A 177 1.96 14.67 8.32
CA ARG A 177 1.20 15.45 9.31
C ARG A 177 0.88 16.86 8.83
N TYR A 178 1.82 17.49 8.11
CA TYR A 178 1.60 18.81 7.52
C TYR A 178 0.51 18.75 6.44
N LEU A 179 0.57 17.76 5.54
CA LEU A 179 -0.45 17.53 4.51
C LEU A 179 -1.82 17.22 5.11
N GLU A 180 -1.88 16.39 6.14
CA GLU A 180 -3.11 16.07 6.87
C GLU A 180 -3.73 17.33 7.48
N LYS A 181 -2.93 18.16 8.16
CA LYS A 181 -3.40 19.42 8.75
C LYS A 181 -3.97 20.38 7.70
N TYR A 182 -3.31 20.50 6.55
CA TYR A 182 -3.80 21.32 5.44
C TYR A 182 -5.12 20.78 4.87
N ALA A 183 -5.22 19.47 4.65
CA ALA A 183 -6.41 18.84 4.09
C ALA A 183 -7.64 18.88 5.04
N LEU A 184 -7.41 18.76 6.35
CA LEU A 184 -8.46 18.77 7.39
C LEU A 184 -8.81 20.17 7.90
N SER A 185 -8.06 21.22 7.53
CA SER A 185 -8.34 22.60 7.94
C SER A 185 -9.75 23.08 7.56
N PHE A 186 -10.37 22.48 6.55
CA PHE A 186 -11.71 22.82 6.06
C PHE A 186 -12.86 22.25 6.90
N GLU A 187 -12.58 21.35 7.85
CA GLU A 187 -13.61 20.67 8.65
C GLU A 187 -13.89 21.38 9.98
N LYS A 188 -13.06 22.36 10.35
CA LYS A 188 -13.17 23.14 11.60
C LYS A 188 -13.93 24.46 11.46
N THR A 189 -14.51 24.75 10.30
CA THR A 189 -15.35 25.94 10.04
C THR A 189 -16.78 25.51 9.81
#